data_AF-A0A1G9YV13-F1
#
_entry.id   AF-A0A1G9YV13-F1
#
_cell.length_a   1.000
_cell.length_b   1.000
_cell.length_c   1.000
_cell.angle_alpha   90.00
_cell.angle_beta   90.00
_cell.angle_gamma   90.00
#
_symmetry.space_group_name_H-M   'P 1'
#
loop_
_entity.id
_entity.type
_entity.pdbx_description
1 polymer ?
#
loop_
_entity_poly.entity_id
_entity_poly.type
_entity_poly.pdbx_seq_one_letter_code
_entity_poly.pdbx_strand_id
1 'polypeptide(L)' 'MTQQNMVTLKLEIDAIRLTMYVMSTTVTNLADPLLVQLSQLLDQKLNELHNCA' A
#
# COMPACT_ATOMS: atom_id res chain seq x y z
N MET A 1 0.81 -1.58 -21.63
CA MET A 1 1.03 -0.69 -20.46
C MET A 1 2.51 -0.31 -20.43
N THR A 2 2.82 0.94 -20.12
CA THR A 2 4.19 1.51 -20.23
C THR A 2 4.98 1.35 -18.93
N GLN A 3 6.31 1.29 -19.04
CA GLN A 3 7.25 1.17 -17.92
C GLN A 3 7.05 2.25 -16.82
N GLN A 4 6.51 3.42 -17.19
CA GLN A 4 6.11 4.47 -16.25
C GLN A 4 5.01 4.03 -15.28
N ASN A 5 4.03 3.23 -15.71
CA ASN A 5 2.95 2.76 -14.83
C ASN A 5 3.49 1.86 -13.71
N MET A 6 4.49 1.03 -14.01
CA MET A 6 5.16 0.20 -13.00
C MET A 6 5.94 1.03 -11.98
N VAL A 7 6.62 2.09 -12.43
CA VAL A 7 7.36 2.98 -11.53
C VAL A 7 6.40 3.74 -10.61
N THR A 8 5.32 4.28 -11.17
CA THR A 8 4.27 4.96 -10.38
C THR A 8 3.65 4.00 -9.36
N LEU A 9 3.31 2.78 -9.77
CA LEU A 9 2.75 1.79 -8.84
C LEU A 9 3.69 1.46 -7.68
N LYS A 10 5.00 1.32 -7.94
CA LYS A 10 5.99 1.07 -6.89
C LYS A 10 6.08 2.23 -5.91
N LEU A 11 6.06 3.47 -6.40
CA LEU A 11 6.04 4.66 -5.54
C LEU A 11 4.77 4.73 -4.69
N GLU A 12 3.61 4.40 -5.26
CA GLU A 12 2.34 4.32 -4.51
C GLU A 12 2.39 3.26 -3.41
N ILE A 13 2.91 2.07 -3.72
CA ILE A 13 3.09 0.97 -2.75
C ILE A 13 4.01 1.40 -1.60
N ASP A 14 5.14 2.04 -1.89
CA ASP A 14 6.08 2.48 -0.86
C ASP A 14 5.49 3.62 0.00
N ALA A 15 4.71 4.53 -0.58
CA ALA A 15 3.99 5.55 0.18
C ALA A 15 2.94 4.94 1.13
N ILE A 16 2.21 3.92 0.69
CA ILE A 16 1.24 3.20 1.53
C ILE A 16 1.97 2.48 2.67
N ARG A 17 3.09 1.79 2.38
CA ARG A 17 3.91 1.11 3.40
C ARG A 17 4.42 2.07 4.47
N LEU A 18 4.92 3.24 4.07
CA LEU A 18 5.36 4.27 5.00
C LEU A 18 4.21 4.76 5.88
N THR A 19 3.04 4.99 5.28
CA THR A 19 1.84 5.44 6.00
C THR A 19 1.37 4.40 7.01
N MET A 20 1.34 3.12 6.63
CA MET A 20 1.01 2.03 7.54
C MET A 20 2.01 1.92 8.70
N TYR A 21 3.31 2.07 8.41
CA TYR A 21 4.34 2.07 9.45
C TYR A 21 4.10 3.20 10.46
N VAL A 22 3.96 4.44 9.99
CA VAL A 22 3.69 5.59 10.86
C VAL A 22 2.40 5.36 11.65
N MET A 23 1.32 4.92 11.02
CA MET A 23 0.05 4.65 11.72
C MET A 23 0.19 3.55 12.77
N SER A 24 0.91 2.47 12.47
CA SER A 24 1.17 1.38 13.43
C SER A 24 1.92 1.84 14.69
N THR A 25 2.69 2.93 14.60
CA THR A 25 3.33 3.53 15.79
C THR A 25 2.38 4.39 16.62
N THR A 26 1.24 4.79 16.06
CA THR A 26 0.27 5.69 16.70
C THR A 26 -1.00 4.99 17.18
N VAL A 27 -1.37 3.88 16.56
CA VAL A 27 -2.55 3.08 16.91
C VAL A 27 -2.21 2.04 17.98
N THR A 28 -3.12 1.84 18.91
CA THR A 28 -2.97 0.87 20.01
C THR A 28 -3.31 -0.55 19.59
N ASN A 29 -3.99 -0.73 18.44
CA ASN A 29 -4.46 -2.01 17.94
C ASN A 29 -4.29 -2.08 16.41
N LEU A 30 -3.76 -3.21 15.92
CA LEU A 30 -3.60 -3.49 14.49
C LEU A 30 -4.93 -3.69 13.76
N ALA A 31 -6.02 -3.94 14.48
CA ALA A 31 -7.39 -3.99 13.96
C ALA A 31 -8.03 -2.61 13.81
N ASP A 32 -7.25 -1.52 13.94
CA ASP A 32 -7.75 -0.18 13.67
C ASP A 32 -8.32 -0.12 12.23
N PRO A 33 -9.56 0.38 12.05
CA PRO A 33 -10.22 0.38 10.74
C PRO A 33 -9.40 1.06 9.64
N LEU A 34 -8.61 2.09 9.98
CA LEU A 34 -7.78 2.80 9.01
C LEU A 34 -6.55 1.97 8.62
N LEU A 35 -5.93 1.26 9.56
CA LEU A 35 -4.85 0.31 9.24
C LEU A 35 -5.36 -0.83 8.35
N VAL A 36 -6.56 -1.35 8.65
CA VAL A 36 -7.19 -2.39 7.82
C VAL A 36 -7.47 -1.85 6.42
N GLN A 37 -8.03 -0.66 6.29
CA GLN A 37 -8.28 -0.04 4.99
C GLN A 37 -6.97 0.18 4.20
N LEU A 38 -5.90 0.65 4.85
CA LEU A 38 -4.59 0.79 4.23
C LEU A 38 -4.01 -0.56 3.78
N SER A 39 -4.20 -1.61 4.57
CA SER A 39 -3.76 -2.96 4.20
C SER A 39 -4.48 -3.49 2.96
N GLN A 40 -5.78 -3.23 2.84
CA GLN A 40 -6.58 -3.61 1.67
C GLN A 40 -6.14 -2.82 0.42
N LEU A 41 -5.85 -1.53 0.58
CA LEU A 41 -5.35 -0.69 -0.50
C LEU A 41 -3.96 -1.14 -0.98
N LEU A 42 -3.09 -1.52 -0.04
CA LEU A 42 -1.78 -2.10 -0.35
C LEU A 42 -1.92 -3.39 -1.16
N ASP A 43 -2.80 -4.30 -0.73
CA ASP A 43 -3.06 -5.56 -1.43
C ASP A 43 -3.59 -5.33 -2.84
N GLN A 44 -4.51 -4.38 -3.02
CA GLN A 44 -5.01 -4.01 -4.35
C GLN A 44 -3.85 -3.54 -5.26
N LYS A 45 -2.99 -2.67 -4.75
CA LYS A 45 -1.85 -2.13 -5.52
C LYS A 45 -0.79 -3.18 -5.83
N LEU A 46 -0.54 -4.10 -4.91
CA LEU A 46 0.35 -5.24 -5.15
C LEU A 46 -0.23 -6.20 -6.21
N ASN A 47 -1.54 -6.46 -6.19
CA ASN A 47 -2.20 -7.25 -7.21
C ASN A 47 -2.17 -6.55 -8.58
N GLU A 48 -2.40 -5.24 -8.63
CA GLU A 48 -2.22 -4.45 -9.85
C GLU A 48 -0.78 -4.55 -10.38
N LEU A 49 0.23 -4.50 -9.51
CA LEU A 49 1.63 -4.66 -9.89
C LEU A 49 1.92 -6.07 -10.41
N HIS A 50 1.42 -7.11 -9.74
CA HIS A 50 1.60 -8.50 -10.14
C HIS A 50 0.96 -8.77 -11.51
N ASN A 51 -0.25 -8.27 -11.74
CA ASN A 51 -0.93 -8.39 -13.03
C ASN A 51 -0.27 -7.57 -14.15
N CYS A 52 0.60 -6.61 -13.79
CA CYS A 52 1.38 -5.83 -14.74
C CYS A 52 2.77 -6.42 -15.05
N ALA A 53 3.26 -7.37 -14.25
CA ALA A 53 4.60 -7.97 -14.33
C ALA A 53 4.61 -9.26 -15.15
#